data_AF-A0A7S4V740-F1
#
_entry.id   AF-A0A7S4V740-F1
#
_cell.length_a   1.000
_cell.length_b   1.000
_cell.length_c   1.000
_cell.angle_alpha   90.00
_cell.angle_beta   90.00
_cell.angle_gamma   90.00
#
_symmetry.space_group_name_H-M   'P 1'
#
loop_
_entity.id
_entity.type
_entity.pdbx_description
1 polymer ?
#
loop_
_entity_poly.entity_id
_entity_poly.type
_entity_poly.pdbx_seq_one_letter_code
_entity_poly.pdbx_strand_id
1 'polypeptide(L)'
;MDLLETTSIYCPPYFGFILVFRIVQLSISHGVSVNTAYGFAYYSGILCHLGDLCNASKYAKFSLDIMQRMQARQKYCRVYSCLYFGVFLKTNHMHSCLGPVLKARHEGLKAGDTLHATVCAALYCSIAFRCEKKLASVKQVLTHFKREAKVYKQEAMWTPAIPLEQAILNLMGHTDKPNLLDGSAIPSEKIDTLISNAKSDDAERLLCVAYYYQMLVAYIFDDLELAIKMVEEYLDLEYPLEGLVVGTEVVFLYGLTSLAQARKTNEVMWKNRGHDSMKKVQKLAKDSPSNYQHK
;
A
#
# COMPACT_ATOMS: atom_id res chain seq x y z
N MET A 1 -23.49 6.66 13.25
CA MET A 1 -22.33 7.10 12.45
C MET A 1 -21.49 5.89 12.02
N ASP A 2 -21.25 4.91 12.90
CA ASP A 2 -20.52 3.67 12.56
C ASP A 2 -21.03 2.96 11.29
N LEU A 3 -22.36 2.79 11.16
CA LEU A 3 -22.97 2.19 9.98
C LEU A 3 -22.73 2.99 8.68
N LEU A 4 -22.68 4.33 8.76
CA LEU A 4 -22.41 5.22 7.63
C LEU A 4 -20.93 5.17 7.21
N GLU A 5 -20.04 4.97 8.17
CA GLU A 5 -18.61 4.84 7.90
C GLU A 5 -18.25 3.46 7.35
N THR A 6 -18.92 2.37 7.76
CA THR A 6 -18.72 1.06 7.12
C THR A 6 -19.41 0.98 5.76
N THR A 7 -20.61 1.55 5.61
CA THR A 7 -21.27 1.63 4.29
C THR A 7 -20.52 2.51 3.30
N SER A 8 -19.75 3.53 3.73
CA SER A 8 -18.91 4.30 2.80
C SER A 8 -17.81 3.49 2.12
N ILE A 9 -17.48 2.29 2.62
CA ILE A 9 -16.55 1.35 1.96
C ILE A 9 -17.26 0.61 0.82
N TYR A 10 -18.57 0.37 0.95
CA TYR A 10 -19.40 -0.35 -0.02
C TYR A 10 -20.20 0.57 -0.95
N CYS A 11 -20.16 1.88 -0.71
CA CYS A 11 -20.78 2.91 -1.54
C CYS A 11 -19.77 3.51 -2.52
N PRO A 12 -20.24 4.18 -3.58
CA PRO A 12 -19.36 4.86 -4.53
C PRO A 12 -18.38 5.83 -3.83
N PRO A 13 -17.14 5.95 -4.32
CA PRO A 13 -16.05 6.64 -3.63
C PRO A 13 -16.35 8.11 -3.27
N TYR A 14 -17.20 8.78 -4.05
CA TYR A 14 -17.62 10.16 -3.77
C TYR A 14 -18.39 10.31 -2.45
N PHE A 15 -19.11 9.28 -2.00
CA PHE A 15 -19.84 9.32 -0.74
C PHE A 15 -18.88 9.39 0.46
N GLY A 16 -17.74 8.70 0.36
CA GLY A 16 -16.66 8.79 1.35
C GLY A 16 -16.12 10.21 1.49
N PHE A 17 -15.85 10.89 0.38
CA PHE A 17 -15.35 12.27 0.40
C PHE A 17 -16.35 13.25 1.03
N ILE A 18 -17.64 13.16 0.67
CA ILE A 18 -18.70 14.00 1.24
C ILE A 18 -18.78 13.80 2.76
N LEU A 19 -18.75 12.54 3.22
CA LEU A 19 -18.80 12.21 4.64
C LEU A 19 -17.59 12.82 5.38
N VAL A 20 -16.38 12.66 4.83
CA VAL A 20 -15.15 13.18 5.44
C VAL A 20 -15.19 14.69 5.56
N PHE A 21 -15.54 15.41 4.49
CA PHE A 21 -15.67 16.87 4.54
C PHE A 21 -16.74 17.31 5.52
N ARG A 22 -17.87 16.59 5.61
CA ARG A 22 -18.93 16.91 6.56
C ARG A 22 -18.48 16.73 8.01
N ILE A 23 -17.75 15.65 8.32
CA ILE A 23 -17.19 15.43 9.66
C ILE A 23 -16.22 16.55 10.04
N VAL A 24 -15.34 16.96 9.11
CA VAL A 24 -14.38 18.05 9.34
C VAL A 24 -15.10 19.37 9.57
N GLN A 25 -16.08 19.74 8.73
CA GLN A 25 -16.88 20.95 8.90
C GLN A 25 -17.60 20.99 10.25
N LEU A 26 -18.29 19.91 10.61
CA LEU A 26 -19.00 19.82 11.89
C LEU A 26 -18.05 19.94 13.07
N SER A 27 -16.86 19.35 12.97
CA SER A 27 -15.84 19.42 14.02
C SER A 27 -15.29 20.82 14.22
N ILE A 28 -15.15 21.59 13.13
CA ILE A 28 -14.72 22.99 13.18
C ILE A 28 -15.82 23.88 13.78
N SER A 29 -17.09 23.66 13.39
CA SER A 29 -18.20 24.52 13.82
C SER A 29 -18.73 24.20 15.23
N HIS A 30 -18.68 22.95 15.67
CA HIS A 30 -19.34 22.48 16.90
C HIS A 30 -18.38 21.85 17.90
N GLY A 31 -17.08 21.84 17.62
CA GLY A 31 -16.07 21.24 18.48
C GLY A 31 -15.77 19.77 18.17
N VAL A 32 -14.77 19.24 18.90
CA VAL A 32 -14.14 17.95 18.60
C VAL A 32 -14.94 16.80 19.22
N SER A 33 -15.08 15.70 18.48
CA SER A 33 -15.71 14.45 18.91
C SER A 33 -14.81 13.24 18.61
N VAL A 34 -15.22 12.04 19.05
CA VAL A 34 -14.52 10.78 18.72
C VAL A 34 -14.36 10.60 17.20
N ASN A 35 -15.36 11.01 16.42
CA ASN A 35 -15.35 10.88 14.96
C ASN A 35 -14.48 11.95 14.27
N THR A 36 -14.09 13.01 15.00
CA THR A 36 -13.21 14.04 14.45
C THR A 36 -11.83 13.49 14.12
N ALA A 37 -11.29 12.55 14.92
CA ALA A 37 -10.05 11.87 14.60
C ALA A 37 -10.15 11.14 13.25
N TYR A 38 -11.25 10.42 13.03
CA TYR A 38 -11.52 9.73 11.77
C TYR A 38 -11.61 10.72 10.59
N GLY A 39 -12.38 11.81 10.74
CA GLY A 39 -12.49 12.83 9.69
C GLY A 39 -11.15 13.43 9.29
N PHE A 40 -10.32 13.84 10.25
CA PHE A 40 -8.99 14.40 9.96
C PHE A 40 -8.01 13.35 9.43
N ALA A 41 -8.14 12.07 9.81
CA ALA A 41 -7.32 11.00 9.23
C ALA A 41 -7.55 10.87 7.73
N TYR A 42 -8.82 10.75 7.31
CA TYR A 42 -9.14 10.63 5.89
C TYR A 42 -8.87 11.92 5.13
N TYR A 43 -9.14 13.09 5.74
CA TYR A 43 -8.79 14.38 5.15
C TYR A 43 -7.29 14.50 4.88
N SER A 44 -6.45 14.02 5.79
CA SER A 44 -5.00 13.97 5.56
C SER A 44 -4.63 13.05 4.39
N GLY A 45 -5.33 11.92 4.21
CA GLY A 45 -5.17 11.04 3.05
C GLY A 45 -5.54 11.73 1.73
N ILE A 46 -6.63 12.51 1.72
CA ILE A 46 -7.03 13.31 0.55
C ILE A 46 -5.93 14.32 0.19
N LEU A 47 -5.43 15.08 1.17
CA LEU A 47 -4.35 16.04 0.95
C LEU A 47 -3.08 15.36 0.41
N CYS A 48 -2.75 14.18 0.94
CA CYS A 48 -1.63 13.39 0.48
C CYS A 48 -1.79 12.94 -0.99
N HIS A 49 -3.01 12.55 -1.38
CA HIS A 49 -3.33 12.20 -2.77
C HIS A 49 -3.22 13.41 -3.70
N LEU A 50 -3.65 14.59 -3.24
CA LEU A 50 -3.50 15.86 -3.97
C LEU A 50 -2.05 16.39 -4.01
N GLY A 51 -1.10 15.72 -3.34
CA GLY A 51 0.30 16.10 -3.32
C GLY A 51 0.67 17.15 -2.26
N ASP A 52 -0.26 17.55 -1.40
CA ASP A 52 0.02 18.45 -0.27
C ASP A 52 0.51 17.65 0.95
N LEU A 53 1.75 17.16 0.85
CA LEU A 53 2.37 16.29 1.86
C LEU A 53 2.60 17.00 3.19
N CYS A 54 2.84 18.32 3.17
CA CYS A 54 3.04 19.12 4.37
C CYS A 54 1.75 19.18 5.21
N ASN A 55 0.64 19.58 4.60
CA ASN A 55 -0.64 19.62 5.32
C ASN A 55 -1.15 18.21 5.63
N ALA A 56 -0.93 17.24 4.75
CA ALA A 56 -1.24 15.84 5.04
C ALA A 56 -0.56 15.37 6.34
N SER A 57 0.75 15.57 6.48
CA SER A 57 1.48 15.20 7.71
C SER A 57 0.94 15.95 8.93
N LYS A 58 0.65 17.24 8.80
CA LYS A 58 0.09 18.08 9.87
C LYS A 58 -1.25 17.55 10.37
N TYR A 59 -2.22 17.32 9.49
CA TYR A 59 -3.54 16.83 9.88
C TYR A 59 -3.53 15.36 10.32
N ALA A 60 -2.59 14.55 9.80
CA ALA A 60 -2.37 13.20 10.28
C ALA A 60 -1.93 13.17 11.76
N LYS A 61 -0.97 14.02 12.15
CA LYS A 61 -0.55 14.16 13.55
C LYS A 61 -1.69 14.70 14.43
N PHE A 62 -2.43 15.70 13.93
CA PHE A 62 -3.59 16.23 14.63
C PHE A 62 -4.67 15.18 14.90
N SER A 63 -4.94 14.30 13.93
CA SER A 63 -5.86 13.17 14.09
C SER A 63 -5.43 12.22 15.23
N LEU A 64 -4.13 11.88 15.30
CA LEU A 64 -3.58 11.06 16.38
C LEU A 64 -3.75 11.73 17.76
N ASP A 65 -3.48 13.03 17.85
CA ASP A 65 -3.60 13.80 19.10
C ASP A 65 -5.05 13.81 19.60
N ILE A 66 -6.02 14.03 18.71
CA ILE A 66 -7.45 13.98 19.04
C ILE A 66 -7.83 12.58 19.54
N MET A 67 -7.42 11.54 18.83
CA MET A 67 -7.75 10.17 19.20
C MET A 67 -7.17 9.78 20.57
N GLN A 68 -5.96 10.25 20.92
CA GLN A 68 -5.38 10.06 22.25
C GLN A 68 -6.18 10.80 23.33
N ARG A 69 -6.53 12.07 23.10
CA ARG A 69 -7.31 12.88 24.05
C ARG A 69 -8.71 12.33 24.30
N MET A 70 -9.37 11.84 23.27
CA MET A 70 -10.74 11.30 23.33
C MET A 70 -10.80 9.86 23.82
N GLN A 71 -9.66 9.22 24.10
CA GLN A 71 -9.57 7.80 24.50
C GLN A 71 -10.35 6.86 23.56
N ALA A 72 -10.36 7.17 22.27
CA ALA A 72 -11.17 6.51 21.25
C ALA A 72 -10.58 5.14 20.82
N ARG A 73 -10.40 4.22 21.79
CA ARG A 73 -9.73 2.93 21.58
C ARG A 73 -10.39 2.07 20.50
N GLN A 74 -11.71 2.14 20.36
CA GLN A 74 -12.45 1.38 19.34
C GLN A 74 -12.16 1.82 17.90
N LYS A 75 -11.66 3.05 17.69
CA LYS A 75 -11.32 3.59 16.35
C LYS A 75 -9.82 3.57 16.07
N TYR A 76 -9.02 3.06 17.00
CA TYR A 76 -7.57 3.15 16.98
C TYR A 76 -6.97 2.47 15.75
N CYS A 77 -7.36 1.23 15.48
CA CYS A 77 -6.80 0.49 14.35
C CYS A 77 -7.16 1.13 13.01
N ARG A 78 -8.37 1.66 12.88
CA ARG A 78 -8.88 2.30 11.66
C ARG A 78 -8.22 3.65 11.36
N VAL A 79 -8.03 4.49 12.38
CA VAL A 79 -7.31 5.77 12.23
C VAL A 79 -5.85 5.49 11.88
N TYR A 80 -5.20 4.57 12.60
CA TYR A 80 -3.81 4.24 12.30
C TYR A 80 -3.64 3.60 10.92
N SER A 81 -4.46 2.63 10.53
CA SER A 81 -4.32 2.00 9.22
C SER A 81 -4.41 3.04 8.09
N CYS A 82 -5.38 3.95 8.16
CA CYS A 82 -5.53 5.05 7.21
C CYS A 82 -4.30 5.96 7.17
N LEU A 83 -3.83 6.43 8.33
CA LEU A 83 -2.71 7.38 8.42
C LEU A 83 -1.39 6.77 7.97
N TYR A 84 -1.09 5.55 8.40
CA TYR A 84 0.18 4.90 8.07
C TYR A 84 0.22 4.45 6.61
N PHE A 85 -0.89 3.90 6.09
CA PHE A 85 -0.97 3.49 4.69
C PHE A 85 -0.95 4.69 3.73
N GLY A 86 -1.74 5.73 4.05
CA GLY A 86 -2.01 6.85 3.15
C GLY A 86 -1.04 8.02 3.27
N VAL A 87 -0.42 8.25 4.44
CA VAL A 87 0.30 9.51 4.72
C VAL A 87 1.71 9.28 5.26
N PHE A 88 1.87 8.54 6.36
CA PHE A 88 3.16 8.48 7.06
C PHE A 88 4.23 7.72 6.29
N LEU A 89 3.88 6.73 5.46
CA LEU A 89 4.90 6.09 4.62
C LEU A 89 5.47 7.01 3.52
N LYS A 90 4.77 8.10 3.21
CA LYS A 90 5.27 9.13 2.29
C LYS A 90 5.98 10.26 3.02
N THR A 91 5.56 10.59 4.23
CA THR A 91 6.04 11.79 4.96
C THR A 91 7.09 11.48 6.03
N ASN A 92 7.23 10.22 6.44
CA ASN A 92 8.19 9.76 7.44
C ASN A 92 9.06 8.63 6.89
N HIS A 93 10.22 8.41 7.50
CA HIS A 93 11.09 7.28 7.17
C HIS A 93 10.32 5.94 7.33
N MET A 94 10.29 5.07 6.31
CA MET A 94 9.49 3.84 6.31
C MET A 94 9.74 2.95 7.54
N HIS A 95 11.01 2.74 7.92
CA HIS A 95 11.38 1.98 9.12
C HIS A 95 10.72 2.53 10.41
N SER A 96 10.52 3.85 10.53
CA SER A 96 9.86 4.45 11.71
C SER A 96 8.38 4.10 11.81
N CYS A 97 7.76 3.60 10.73
CA CYS A 97 6.36 3.19 10.70
C CYS A 97 6.13 1.76 11.23
N LEU A 98 7.15 0.90 11.31
CA LEU A 98 7.00 -0.50 11.74
C LEU A 98 6.40 -0.61 13.14
N GLY A 99 7.01 0.08 14.12
CA GLY A 99 6.57 0.04 15.52
C GLY A 99 5.13 0.53 15.72
N PRO A 100 4.76 1.72 15.20
CA PRO A 100 3.39 2.21 15.30
C PRO A 100 2.35 1.35 14.58
N VAL A 101 2.66 0.79 13.40
CA VAL A 101 1.73 -0.12 12.69
C VAL A 101 1.51 -1.41 13.50
N LEU A 102 2.56 -1.96 14.11
CA LEU A 102 2.44 -3.13 14.98
C LEU A 102 1.62 -2.81 16.24
N LYS A 103 1.83 -1.62 16.84
CA LYS A 103 1.01 -1.14 17.96
C LYS A 103 -0.46 -0.99 17.57
N ALA A 104 -0.75 -0.42 16.39
CA ALA A 104 -2.10 -0.27 15.88
C ALA A 104 -2.82 -1.62 15.76
N ARG A 105 -2.14 -2.62 15.21
CA ARG A 105 -2.62 -4.00 15.15
C ARG A 105 -2.97 -4.52 16.55
N HIS A 106 -2.05 -4.40 17.51
CA HIS A 106 -2.25 -4.92 18.87
C HIS A 106 -3.46 -4.28 19.56
N GLU A 107 -3.59 -2.95 19.46
CA GLU A 107 -4.73 -2.23 20.02
C GLU A 107 -6.04 -2.57 19.30
N GLY A 108 -6.00 -2.79 17.97
CA GLY A 108 -7.13 -3.28 17.19
C GLY A 108 -7.62 -4.65 17.67
N LEU A 109 -6.70 -5.60 17.90
CA LEU A 109 -7.04 -6.93 18.42
C LEU A 109 -7.67 -6.85 19.82
N LYS A 110 -7.14 -6.01 20.73
CA LYS A 110 -7.76 -5.78 22.05
C LYS A 110 -9.17 -5.19 21.95
N ALA A 111 -9.41 -4.35 20.95
CA ALA A 111 -10.70 -3.72 20.71
C ALA A 111 -11.69 -4.63 19.94
N GLY A 112 -11.27 -5.83 19.51
CA GLY A 112 -12.08 -6.72 18.68
C GLY A 112 -12.14 -6.35 17.20
N ASP A 113 -11.36 -5.37 16.75
CA ASP A 113 -11.28 -4.93 15.35
C ASP A 113 -10.30 -5.81 14.56
N THR A 114 -10.69 -7.07 14.35
CA THR A 114 -9.85 -8.09 13.68
C THR A 114 -9.63 -7.77 12.20
N LEU A 115 -10.58 -7.10 11.56
CA LEU A 115 -10.50 -6.65 10.17
C LEU A 115 -9.33 -5.69 9.99
N HIS A 116 -9.35 -4.54 10.67
CA HIS A 116 -8.28 -3.55 10.50
C HIS A 116 -6.96 -4.03 11.12
N ALA A 117 -6.99 -4.87 12.15
CA ALA A 117 -5.77 -5.50 12.68
C ALA A 117 -5.08 -6.36 11.61
N THR A 118 -5.85 -7.07 10.78
CA THR A 118 -5.35 -7.87 9.65
C THR A 118 -4.77 -6.97 8.56
N VAL A 119 -5.44 -5.84 8.24
CA VAL A 119 -4.90 -4.82 7.32
C VAL A 119 -3.57 -4.26 7.83
N CYS A 120 -3.47 -3.92 9.12
CA CYS A 120 -2.21 -3.46 9.72
C CYS A 120 -1.11 -4.52 9.67
N ALA A 121 -1.43 -5.81 9.81
CA ALA A 121 -0.44 -6.88 9.66
C ALA A 121 0.09 -7.02 8.22
N ALA A 122 -0.80 -6.97 7.22
CA ALA A 122 -0.40 -6.96 5.82
C ALA A 122 0.49 -5.75 5.51
N LEU A 123 0.13 -4.58 6.03
CA LEU A 123 0.93 -3.36 5.92
C LEU A 123 2.30 -3.50 6.59
N TYR A 124 2.35 -4.04 7.81
CA TYR A 124 3.60 -4.30 8.50
C TYR A 124 4.54 -5.15 7.64
N CYS A 125 4.04 -6.25 7.08
CA CYS A 125 4.84 -7.14 6.23
C CYS A 125 5.36 -6.43 4.99
N SER A 126 4.53 -5.58 4.37
CA SER A 126 4.93 -4.77 3.21
C SER A 126 6.05 -3.77 3.54
N ILE A 127 5.99 -3.13 4.72
CA ILE A 127 7.04 -2.21 5.18
C ILE A 127 8.31 -3.01 5.54
N ALA A 128 8.15 -4.12 6.28
CA ALA A 128 9.25 -4.97 6.73
C ALA A 128 10.03 -5.54 5.55
N PHE A 129 9.36 -5.96 4.48
CA PHE A 129 10.00 -6.39 3.24
C PHE A 129 10.96 -5.34 2.65
N ARG A 130 10.61 -4.06 2.76
CA ARG A 130 11.39 -2.93 2.22
C ARG A 130 12.49 -2.44 3.16
N CYS A 131 12.35 -2.68 4.46
CA CYS A 131 13.22 -2.12 5.49
C CYS A 131 14.15 -3.16 6.15
N GLU A 132 13.75 -4.43 6.21
CA GLU A 132 14.50 -5.48 6.88
C GLU A 132 15.57 -6.08 5.97
N LYS A 133 16.75 -6.34 6.54
CA LYS A 133 17.88 -6.93 5.81
C LYS A 133 17.77 -8.46 5.62
N LYS A 134 16.84 -9.13 6.32
CA LYS A 134 16.73 -10.61 6.32
C LYS A 134 15.32 -11.03 5.90
N LEU A 135 15.17 -11.49 4.65
CA LEU A 135 13.88 -11.98 4.12
C LEU A 135 13.27 -13.12 4.95
N ALA A 136 14.10 -13.98 5.55
CA ALA A 136 13.63 -15.05 6.42
C ALA A 136 12.83 -14.53 7.65
N SER A 137 13.24 -13.39 8.22
CA SER A 137 12.53 -12.74 9.33
C SER A 137 11.15 -12.26 8.88
N VAL A 138 11.10 -11.55 7.75
CA VAL A 138 9.85 -11.08 7.15
C VAL A 138 8.92 -12.25 6.84
N LYS A 139 9.44 -13.35 6.29
CA LYS A 139 8.65 -14.55 5.99
C LYS A 139 8.06 -15.20 7.24
N GLN A 140 8.82 -15.25 8.33
CA GLN A 140 8.34 -15.81 9.60
C GLN A 140 7.16 -14.98 10.14
N VAL A 141 7.31 -13.66 10.18
CA VAL A 141 6.24 -12.73 10.64
C VAL A 141 5.01 -12.83 9.73
N LEU A 142 5.22 -12.81 8.41
CA LEU A 142 4.16 -12.95 7.42
C LEU A 142 3.37 -14.25 7.64
N THR A 143 4.07 -15.37 7.83
CA THR A 143 3.45 -16.69 8.04
C THR A 143 2.63 -16.72 9.32
N HIS A 144 3.10 -16.08 10.40
CA HIS A 144 2.35 -15.94 11.64
C HIS A 144 1.06 -15.13 11.42
N PHE A 145 1.16 -13.93 10.83
CA PHE A 145 0.01 -13.07 10.59
C PHE A 145 -1.01 -13.67 9.61
N LYS A 146 -0.56 -14.41 8.59
CA LYS A 146 -1.44 -15.16 7.69
C LYS A 146 -2.27 -16.20 8.44
N ARG A 147 -1.67 -16.92 9.39
CA ARG A 147 -2.40 -17.89 10.22
C ARG A 147 -3.44 -17.21 11.10
N GLU A 148 -3.09 -16.09 11.71
CA GLU A 148 -4.03 -15.30 12.51
C GLU A 148 -5.19 -14.77 11.68
N ALA A 149 -4.92 -14.26 10.47
CA ALA A 149 -5.98 -13.81 9.56
C ALA A 149 -7.01 -14.91 9.28
N LYS A 150 -6.56 -16.17 9.11
CA LYS A 150 -7.45 -17.33 8.98
C LYS A 150 -8.23 -17.63 10.26
N VAL A 151 -7.59 -17.58 11.42
CA VAL A 151 -8.26 -17.80 12.73
C VAL A 151 -9.38 -16.77 12.94
N TYR A 152 -9.14 -15.52 12.54
CA TYR A 152 -10.12 -14.43 12.66
C TYR A 152 -11.12 -14.34 11.50
N LYS A 153 -11.07 -15.24 10.52
CA LYS A 153 -11.92 -15.22 9.30
C LYS A 153 -11.79 -13.92 8.48
N GLN A 154 -10.56 -13.40 8.39
CA GLN A 154 -10.21 -12.16 7.69
C GLN A 154 -9.29 -12.41 6.48
N GLU A 155 -9.41 -13.58 5.84
CA GLU A 155 -8.59 -13.96 4.68
C GLU A 155 -8.73 -12.97 3.52
N ALA A 156 -9.93 -12.41 3.31
CA ALA A 156 -10.17 -11.39 2.30
C ALA A 156 -9.26 -10.17 2.50
N MET A 157 -9.11 -9.70 3.74
CA MET A 157 -8.24 -8.57 4.09
C MET A 157 -6.75 -8.91 3.98
N TRP A 158 -6.40 -10.19 4.02
CA TRP A 158 -5.03 -10.67 3.82
C TRP A 158 -4.65 -10.80 2.34
N THR A 159 -5.62 -10.88 1.44
CA THR A 159 -5.41 -11.12 -0.01
C THR A 159 -4.33 -10.23 -0.63
N PRO A 160 -4.24 -8.92 -0.35
CA PRO A 160 -3.19 -8.06 -0.92
C PRO A 160 -1.76 -8.41 -0.50
N ALA A 161 -1.56 -9.17 0.59
CA ALA A 161 -0.24 -9.64 1.03
C ALA A 161 0.23 -10.92 0.32
N ILE A 162 -0.65 -11.57 -0.45
CA ILE A 162 -0.33 -12.84 -1.12
C ILE A 162 0.78 -12.67 -2.18
N PRO A 163 0.76 -11.65 -3.07
CA PRO A 163 1.85 -11.43 -4.02
C PRO A 163 3.20 -11.16 -3.35
N LEU A 164 3.20 -10.46 -2.22
CA LEU A 164 4.40 -10.25 -1.41
C LEU A 164 4.94 -11.59 -0.88
N GLU A 165 4.09 -12.46 -0.36
CA GLU A 165 4.51 -13.78 0.13
C GLU A 165 5.19 -14.59 -0.97
N GLN A 166 4.60 -14.61 -2.16
CA GLN A 166 5.17 -15.31 -3.31
C GLN A 166 6.52 -14.69 -3.70
N ALA A 167 6.60 -13.36 -3.83
CA ALA A 167 7.85 -12.66 -4.15
C ALA A 167 8.97 -12.96 -3.13
N ILE A 168 8.65 -13.06 -1.84
CA ILE A 168 9.61 -13.47 -0.81
C ILE A 168 10.11 -14.89 -1.06
N LEU A 169 9.24 -15.84 -1.40
CA LEU A 169 9.64 -17.21 -1.71
C LEU A 169 10.56 -17.27 -2.95
N ASN A 170 10.21 -16.52 -3.99
CA ASN A 170 11.04 -16.37 -5.19
C ASN A 170 12.45 -15.85 -4.87
N LEU A 171 12.54 -14.75 -4.11
CA LEU A 171 13.82 -14.13 -3.74
C LEU A 171 14.64 -14.99 -2.76
N MET A 172 14.00 -15.91 -2.05
CA MET A 172 14.67 -16.90 -1.18
C MET A 172 15.11 -18.17 -1.93
N GLY A 173 14.82 -18.30 -3.23
CA GLY A 173 15.14 -19.50 -4.00
C GLY A 173 14.26 -20.71 -3.62
N HIS A 174 13.03 -20.47 -3.18
CA HIS A 174 12.06 -21.50 -2.82
C HIS A 174 11.04 -21.79 -3.93
N THR A 175 11.38 -21.45 -5.17
CA THR A 175 10.56 -21.70 -6.37
C THR A 175 11.42 -22.24 -7.51
N ASP A 176 10.82 -23.05 -8.39
CA ASP A 176 11.52 -23.61 -9.55
C ASP A 176 11.84 -22.53 -10.60
N LYS A 177 10.95 -21.55 -10.76
CA LYS A 177 11.10 -20.41 -11.67
C LYS A 177 11.16 -19.11 -10.86
N PRO A 178 12.35 -18.62 -10.49
CA PRO A 178 12.49 -17.49 -9.57
C PRO A 178 12.01 -16.15 -10.16
N ASN A 179 11.96 -16.02 -11.48
CA ASN A 179 11.47 -14.85 -12.22
C ASN A 179 9.93 -14.79 -12.35
N LEU A 180 9.18 -15.84 -11.98
CA LEU A 180 7.72 -15.91 -12.14
C LEU A 180 7.04 -16.01 -10.77
N LEU A 181 6.03 -15.18 -10.50
CA LEU A 181 5.18 -15.28 -9.32
C LEU A 181 4.24 -16.49 -9.43
N ASP A 182 4.83 -17.67 -9.40
CA ASP A 182 4.14 -18.94 -9.42
C ASP A 182 4.68 -19.83 -8.30
N GLY A 183 3.77 -20.42 -7.53
CA GLY A 183 4.11 -21.32 -6.45
C GLY A 183 3.03 -21.44 -5.38
N SER A 184 3.46 -21.89 -4.20
CA SER A 184 2.54 -22.26 -3.11
C SER A 184 1.64 -21.12 -2.60
N ALA A 185 2.06 -19.86 -2.74
CA ALA A 185 1.28 -18.71 -2.29
C ALA A 185 0.36 -18.17 -3.39
N ILE A 186 0.82 -18.20 -4.64
CA ILE A 186 0.04 -17.86 -5.83
C ILE A 186 0.25 -18.94 -6.89
N PRO A 187 -0.70 -19.88 -7.03
CA PRO A 187 -0.75 -20.72 -8.21
C PRO A 187 -1.10 -19.87 -9.43
N SER A 188 -0.48 -20.14 -10.57
CA SER A 188 -0.76 -19.46 -11.86
C SER A 188 -2.25 -19.30 -12.17
N GLU A 189 -3.06 -20.36 -11.95
CA GLU A 189 -4.52 -20.35 -12.15
C GLU A 189 -5.24 -19.24 -11.37
N LYS A 190 -4.69 -18.85 -10.22
CA LYS A 190 -5.26 -17.81 -9.37
C LYS A 190 -5.00 -16.42 -9.94
N ILE A 191 -3.88 -16.19 -10.63
CA ILE A 191 -3.63 -14.91 -11.33
C ILE A 191 -4.60 -14.75 -12.49
N ASP A 192 -4.76 -15.80 -13.31
CA ASP A 192 -5.69 -15.76 -14.46
C ASP A 192 -7.12 -15.49 -14.02
N THR A 193 -7.54 -16.12 -12.91
CA THR A 193 -8.86 -15.86 -12.29
C THR A 193 -9.00 -14.41 -11.79
N LEU A 194 -7.92 -13.81 -11.28
CA LEU A 194 -7.94 -12.40 -10.86
C LEU A 194 -8.03 -11.46 -12.06
N ILE A 195 -7.30 -11.74 -13.14
CA ILE A 195 -7.36 -11.01 -14.40
C ILE A 195 -8.78 -11.06 -14.98
N SER A 196 -9.40 -12.25 -15.04
CA SER A 196 -10.77 -12.39 -15.56
C SER A 196 -11.82 -11.64 -14.72
N ASN A 197 -11.54 -11.46 -13.43
CA ASN A 197 -12.41 -10.80 -12.46
C ASN A 197 -12.08 -9.30 -12.25
N ALA A 198 -11.13 -8.73 -13.00
CA ALA A 198 -10.64 -7.35 -12.87
C ALA A 198 -11.70 -6.25 -13.05
N LYS A 199 -12.96 -6.59 -13.29
CA LYS A 199 -14.07 -5.64 -13.52
C LYS A 199 -14.52 -4.86 -12.26
N SER A 200 -13.85 -5.06 -11.12
CA SER A 200 -14.11 -4.32 -9.88
C SER A 200 -12.84 -3.68 -9.36
N ASP A 201 -12.96 -2.49 -8.76
CA ASP A 201 -11.84 -1.73 -8.18
C ASP A 201 -10.90 -2.60 -7.31
N ASP A 202 -11.46 -3.53 -6.53
CA ASP A 202 -10.68 -4.36 -5.61
C ASP A 202 -9.86 -5.43 -6.32
N ALA A 203 -10.40 -6.01 -7.39
CA ALA A 203 -9.67 -6.96 -8.22
C ALA A 203 -8.52 -6.26 -8.96
N GLU A 204 -8.76 -5.04 -9.44
CA GLU A 204 -7.75 -4.27 -10.15
C GLU A 204 -6.62 -3.76 -9.24
N ARG A 205 -6.95 -3.33 -8.02
CA ARG A 205 -5.94 -3.01 -6.99
C ARG A 205 -5.06 -4.21 -6.68
N LEU A 206 -5.64 -5.41 -6.62
CA LEU A 206 -4.87 -6.63 -6.39
C LEU A 206 -3.95 -6.95 -7.58
N LEU A 207 -4.42 -6.75 -8.82
CA LEU A 207 -3.59 -6.88 -10.02
C LEU A 207 -2.42 -5.91 -10.03
N CYS A 208 -2.64 -4.65 -9.65
CA CYS A 208 -1.55 -3.67 -9.51
C CYS A 208 -0.45 -4.19 -8.55
N VAL A 209 -0.84 -4.77 -7.41
CA VAL A 209 0.11 -5.34 -6.46
C VAL A 209 0.82 -6.56 -7.05
N ALA A 210 0.11 -7.44 -7.76
CA ALA A 210 0.69 -8.60 -8.41
C ALA A 210 1.69 -8.21 -9.51
N TYR A 211 1.33 -7.29 -10.41
CA TYR A 211 2.19 -6.76 -11.47
C TYR A 211 3.44 -6.09 -10.90
N TYR A 212 3.31 -5.34 -9.80
CA TYR A 212 4.48 -4.77 -9.13
C TYR A 212 5.47 -5.86 -8.70
N TYR A 213 5.02 -6.88 -7.96
CA TYR A 213 5.92 -7.93 -7.48
C TYR A 213 6.44 -8.82 -8.60
N GLN A 214 5.64 -9.06 -9.65
CA GLN A 214 6.05 -9.82 -10.84
C GLN A 214 7.12 -9.07 -11.62
N MET A 215 6.93 -7.76 -11.83
CA MET A 215 7.95 -6.89 -12.41
C MET A 215 9.23 -6.90 -11.56
N LEU A 216 9.11 -6.90 -10.23
CA LEU A 216 10.25 -6.87 -9.31
C LEU A 216 11.09 -8.14 -9.44
N VAL A 217 10.48 -9.32 -9.37
CA VAL A 217 11.22 -10.58 -9.49
C VAL A 217 11.77 -10.76 -10.90
N ALA A 218 11.01 -10.42 -11.95
CA ALA A 218 11.48 -10.49 -13.33
C ALA A 218 12.72 -9.61 -13.54
N TYR A 219 12.68 -8.35 -13.06
CA TYR A 219 13.82 -7.44 -13.15
C TYR A 219 15.04 -7.94 -12.37
N ILE A 220 14.86 -8.44 -11.14
CA ILE A 220 15.97 -8.95 -10.30
C ILE A 220 16.64 -10.17 -10.92
N PHE A 221 15.87 -11.06 -11.56
CA PHE A 221 16.36 -12.28 -12.20
C PHE A 221 16.66 -12.10 -13.71
N ASP A 222 16.83 -10.85 -14.16
CA ASP A 222 17.25 -10.48 -15.54
C ASP A 222 16.29 -10.93 -16.66
N ASP A 223 15.02 -11.15 -16.35
CA ASP A 223 13.96 -11.38 -17.34
C ASP A 223 13.31 -10.06 -17.75
N LEU A 224 14.05 -9.31 -18.59
CA LEU A 224 13.62 -7.99 -19.02
C LEU A 224 12.35 -8.03 -19.88
N GLU A 225 12.12 -9.09 -20.65
CA GLU A 225 10.93 -9.25 -21.49
C GLU A 225 9.66 -9.37 -20.65
N LEU A 226 9.71 -10.18 -19.59
CA LEU A 226 8.61 -10.30 -18.65
C LEU A 226 8.40 -9.00 -17.85
N ALA A 227 9.49 -8.34 -17.43
CA ALA A 227 9.39 -7.06 -16.74
C ALA A 227 8.70 -5.99 -17.59
N ILE A 228 9.01 -5.92 -18.90
CA ILE A 228 8.35 -5.01 -19.84
C ILE A 228 6.88 -5.37 -20.04
N LYS A 229 6.56 -6.67 -20.14
CA LYS A 229 5.16 -7.09 -20.24
C LYS A 229 4.36 -6.58 -19.04
N MET A 230 4.89 -6.70 -17.82
CA MET A 230 4.22 -6.20 -16.62
C MET A 230 4.10 -4.67 -16.58
N VAL A 231 5.04 -3.97 -17.21
CA VAL A 231 4.95 -2.52 -17.39
C VAL A 231 3.75 -2.15 -18.26
N GLU A 232 3.59 -2.76 -19.43
CA GLU A 232 2.45 -2.46 -20.33
C GLU A 232 1.13 -2.85 -19.67
N GLU A 233 1.06 -4.05 -19.08
CA GLU A 233 -0.13 -4.52 -18.36
C GLU A 233 -0.52 -3.61 -17.19
N TYR A 234 0.44 -3.00 -16.50
CA TYR A 234 0.18 -2.02 -15.44
C TYR A 234 -0.35 -0.69 -16.01
N LEU A 235 0.13 -0.25 -17.18
CA LEU A 235 -0.30 0.99 -17.82
C LEU A 235 -1.71 0.89 -18.41
N ASP A 236 -2.15 -0.30 -18.76
CA ASP A 236 -3.50 -0.58 -19.29
C ASP A 236 -4.59 -0.65 -18.21
N LEU A 237 -4.21 -0.54 -16.92
CA LEU A 237 -5.15 -0.50 -15.80
C LEU A 237 -5.88 0.86 -15.71
N GLU A 238 -7.18 0.83 -15.47
CA GLU A 238 -8.09 1.98 -15.31
C GLU A 238 -7.89 2.68 -13.95
N TYR A 239 -7.55 1.93 -12.90
CA TYR A 239 -7.34 2.42 -11.53
C TYR A 239 -5.93 2.05 -11.00
N PRO A 240 -4.85 2.64 -11.55
CA PRO A 240 -3.51 2.42 -11.03
C PRO A 240 -3.41 2.88 -9.57
N LEU A 241 -2.53 2.26 -8.76
CA LEU A 241 -2.31 2.57 -7.33
C LEU A 241 -1.63 3.93 -7.08
N GLU A 242 -1.88 4.92 -7.93
CA GLU A 242 -1.37 6.28 -7.78
C GLU A 242 -1.78 6.85 -6.42
N GLY A 243 -0.79 7.34 -5.67
CA GLY A 243 -1.03 7.85 -4.32
C GLY A 243 -0.75 6.85 -3.19
N LEU A 244 -0.45 5.58 -3.48
CA LEU A 244 -0.01 4.60 -2.47
C LEU A 244 1.49 4.34 -2.55
N VAL A 245 2.07 3.78 -1.49
CA VAL A 245 3.51 3.45 -1.43
C VAL A 245 3.90 2.49 -2.55
N VAL A 246 3.04 1.51 -2.84
CA VAL A 246 3.23 0.59 -3.97
C VAL A 246 3.30 1.38 -5.29
N GLY A 247 2.45 2.40 -5.48
CA GLY A 247 2.51 3.27 -6.66
C GLY A 247 3.85 4.00 -6.82
N THR A 248 4.47 4.45 -5.72
CA THR A 248 5.82 5.05 -5.79
C THR A 248 6.90 4.03 -6.17
N GLU A 249 6.84 2.83 -5.62
CA GLU A 249 7.78 1.76 -5.98
C GLU A 249 7.62 1.32 -7.44
N VAL A 250 6.37 1.27 -7.92
CA VAL A 250 6.07 0.98 -9.32
C VAL A 250 6.73 2.01 -10.22
N VAL A 251 6.62 3.32 -9.92
CA VAL A 251 7.27 4.37 -10.73
C VAL A 251 8.79 4.18 -10.82
N PHE A 252 9.44 3.83 -9.70
CA PHE A 252 10.87 3.57 -9.68
C PHE A 252 11.25 2.36 -10.56
N LEU A 253 10.58 1.23 -10.34
CA LEU A 253 10.88 -0.01 -11.04
C LEU A 253 10.50 0.04 -12.52
N TYR A 254 9.38 0.68 -12.86
CA TYR A 254 8.98 1.03 -14.22
C TYR A 254 10.05 1.86 -14.93
N GLY A 255 10.62 2.85 -14.24
CA GLY A 255 11.71 3.66 -14.75
C GLY A 255 12.96 2.83 -15.02
N LEU A 256 13.35 1.95 -14.09
CA LEU A 256 14.49 1.05 -14.25
C LEU A 256 14.32 0.09 -15.44
N THR A 257 13.16 -0.57 -15.54
CA THR A 257 12.82 -1.46 -16.65
C THR A 257 12.84 -0.71 -17.99
N SER A 258 12.28 0.50 -18.03
CA SER A 258 12.29 1.34 -19.25
C SER A 258 13.70 1.73 -19.67
N LEU A 259 14.56 2.12 -18.73
CA LEU A 259 15.96 2.48 -19.03
C LEU A 259 16.78 1.25 -19.45
N ALA A 260 16.53 0.08 -18.85
CA ALA A 260 17.15 -1.17 -19.27
C ALA A 260 16.76 -1.53 -20.71
N GLN A 261 15.48 -1.41 -21.05
CA GLN A 261 15.00 -1.65 -22.41
C GLN A 261 15.57 -0.64 -23.41
N ALA A 262 15.62 0.64 -23.04
CA ALA A 262 16.24 1.68 -23.86
C ALA A 262 17.72 1.39 -24.18
N ARG A 263 18.46 0.77 -23.25
CA ARG A 263 19.85 0.34 -23.50
C ARG A 263 19.93 -0.81 -24.51
N LYS A 264 18.95 -1.72 -24.52
CA LYS A 264 18.88 -2.87 -25.43
C LYS A 264 18.44 -2.47 -26.84
N THR A 265 17.41 -1.64 -26.97
CA THR A 265 16.77 -1.32 -28.27
C THR A 265 17.18 0.04 -28.85
N ASN A 266 17.73 0.93 -28.04
CA ASN A 266 18.02 2.32 -28.40
C ASN A 266 16.80 3.17 -28.80
N GLU A 267 15.58 2.68 -28.58
CA GLU A 267 14.34 3.39 -28.89
C GLU A 267 14.10 4.61 -27.99
N VAL A 268 13.67 5.72 -28.61
CA VAL A 268 13.44 7.00 -27.92
C VAL A 268 12.29 6.93 -26.92
N MET A 269 11.25 6.15 -27.22
CA MET A 269 10.09 5.97 -26.35
C MET A 269 10.51 5.50 -24.95
N TRP A 270 11.32 4.44 -24.87
CA TRP A 270 11.79 3.88 -23.60
C TRP A 270 12.69 4.85 -22.82
N LYS A 271 13.52 5.64 -23.53
CA LYS A 271 14.32 6.70 -22.90
C LYS A 271 13.44 7.77 -22.25
N ASN A 272 12.39 8.21 -22.96
CA ASN A 272 11.46 9.22 -22.43
C ASN A 272 10.71 8.68 -21.21
N ARG A 273 10.16 7.46 -21.29
CA ARG A 273 9.49 6.79 -20.16
C ARG A 273 10.40 6.68 -18.93
N GLY A 274 11.66 6.29 -19.14
CA GLY A 274 12.67 6.23 -18.08
C GLY A 274 12.94 7.61 -17.44
N HIS A 275 13.19 8.64 -18.25
CA HIS A 275 13.47 9.99 -17.76
C HIS A 275 12.28 10.62 -17.04
N ASP A 276 11.04 10.40 -17.49
CA ASP A 276 9.86 10.92 -16.81
C ASP A 276 9.65 10.25 -15.45
N SER A 277 9.96 8.97 -15.35
CA SER A 277 9.97 8.24 -14.08
C SER A 277 11.02 8.79 -13.12
N MET A 278 12.22 9.07 -13.62
CA MET A 278 13.28 9.71 -12.82
C MET A 278 12.84 11.08 -12.28
N LYS A 279 12.18 11.93 -13.09
CA LYS A 279 11.64 13.21 -12.62
C LYS A 279 10.62 13.03 -11.49
N LYS A 280 9.74 12.02 -11.60
CA LYS A 280 8.75 11.69 -10.56
C LYS A 280 9.45 11.24 -9.27
N VAL A 281 10.44 10.35 -9.34
CA VAL A 281 11.23 9.91 -8.18
C VAL A 281 12.00 11.07 -7.55
N GLN A 282 12.61 11.95 -8.34
CA GLN A 282 13.31 13.14 -7.85
C GLN A 282 12.38 14.11 -7.13
N LYS A 283 11.15 14.31 -7.61
CA LYS A 283 10.14 15.09 -6.89
C LYS A 283 9.83 14.47 -5.53
N LEU A 284 9.61 13.16 -5.49
CA LEU A 284 9.36 12.43 -4.24
C LEU A 284 10.55 12.49 -3.27
N ALA A 285 11.79 12.46 -3.78
CA ALA A 285 12.99 12.63 -2.98
C ALA A 285 13.14 14.03 -2.38
N LYS A 286 12.59 15.08 -3.00
CA LYS A 286 12.52 16.42 -2.38
C LYS A 286 11.55 16.44 -1.21
N ASP A 287 10.41 15.78 -1.37
CA ASP A 287 9.35 15.79 -0.35
C ASP A 287 9.63 14.81 0.81
N SER A 288 10.36 13.72 0.54
CA SER A 288 10.72 12.69 1.52
C SER A 288 12.11 12.08 1.24
N PRO A 289 13.19 12.84 1.52
CA PRO A 289 14.56 12.42 1.19
C PRO A 289 14.94 11.07 1.77
N SER A 290 14.54 10.80 3.03
CA SER A 290 14.87 9.55 3.72
C SER A 290 14.39 8.29 3.00
N ASN A 291 13.31 8.38 2.22
CA ASN A 291 12.69 7.23 1.56
C ASN A 291 13.07 7.09 0.09
N TYR A 292 13.50 8.18 -0.57
CA TYR A 292 13.65 8.19 -2.02
C TYR A 292 14.98 8.75 -2.52
N GLN A 293 15.81 9.37 -1.68
CA GLN A 293 17.12 9.90 -2.11
C GLN A 293 18.09 8.79 -2.56
N HIS A 294 17.93 7.57 -2.06
CA HIS A 294 18.74 6.41 -2.42
C HIS A 294 18.24 5.67 -3.67
N LYS A 295 17.19 6.17 -4.32
CA LYS A 295 16.59 5.63 -5.54
C LYS A 295 16.89 6.57 -6.70
#